data_AF-A0AA36N196-F1
#
_entry.id   AF-A0AA36N196-F1
#
_cell.length_a   1.000
_cell.length_b   1.000
_cell.length_c   1.000
_cell.angle_alpha   90.00
_cell.angle_beta   90.00
_cell.angle_gamma   90.00
#
_symmetry.space_group_name_H-M   'P 1'
#
loop_
_entity.id
_entity.type
_entity.pdbx_description
1 polymer ?
#
loop_
_entity_poly.entity_id
_entity_poly.type
_entity_poly.pdbx_seq_one_letter_code
_entity_poly.pdbx_strand_id
1 'polypeptide(L)'
;MEYWISHSDEAYAQLMDQVESFVDKPGDRDVPVSEVFTQQLFEELAGYMKAEGWQGVDKVTELWRELRERKIVSGVLKDKELGAKRLCSMPDRFTNTINLASGSMAFRPTVINHSTNSLGSVAQWWPQWAEFIFKEELEVKTGKNGDTKRIRPCQMLTTIKKAKYPAITEEEEAVSVPLQCLCLAIFDAVLVHMLQVLSPDGHWQQIKSSICEATFRRKNALTSRILHSYSDAAVICLQEASAAYIESLRKWPTHHVYAKVDEQRDQNSAVLLSKAAFPSGAQELTEDVISALTGTPVEAGDLVAVRAEHVSGKSYLIASFHGDTNGQATAPVLRALHKVGGEVLVGMDANTYLTGSSTLYGVQEFLGECRGLGLRSCWPEEDMSKYLTTCNARTFLQPQLNKAVPSSKKLEKGDVNPKDHIVFNLGSFEPVQVIKDNTGQGKYIEAVCFPSLAFPSDHGLIAAVLKPSAL
;
A
#
# COMPACT_ATOMS: atom_id res chain seq x y z
N MET A 1 -10.56 -3.81 -2.78
CA MET A 1 -10.93 -5.06 -2.07
C MET A 1 -9.81 -6.11 -2.11
N GLU A 2 -8.59 -5.73 -2.50
CA GLU A 2 -7.43 -6.63 -2.55
C GLU A 2 -6.96 -7.11 -1.16
N TYR A 3 -7.24 -6.32 -0.11
CA TYR A 3 -6.90 -6.64 1.28
C TYR A 3 -8.16 -6.84 2.11
N TRP A 4 -8.05 -7.69 3.13
CA TRP A 4 -9.05 -7.85 4.16
C TRP A 4 -9.18 -6.55 4.96
N ILE A 5 -10.43 -6.16 5.24
CA ILE A 5 -10.78 -4.91 5.92
C ILE A 5 -11.69 -5.23 7.09
N SER A 6 -11.54 -4.51 8.20
CA SER A 6 -12.55 -4.55 9.27
C SER A 6 -13.76 -3.73 8.85
N HIS A 7 -14.88 -4.40 8.61
CA HIS A 7 -16.11 -3.81 8.10
C HIS A 7 -17.28 -4.12 9.04
N SER A 8 -18.15 -3.13 9.27
CA SER A 8 -19.28 -3.26 10.20
C SER A 8 -20.51 -3.96 9.60
N ASP A 9 -20.64 -3.96 8.27
CA ASP A 9 -21.67 -4.74 7.57
C ASP A 9 -21.29 -6.22 7.56
N GLU A 10 -22.13 -7.06 8.17
CA GLU A 10 -21.95 -8.52 8.21
C GLU A 10 -21.93 -9.15 6.81
N ALA A 11 -22.59 -8.53 5.83
CA ALA A 11 -22.60 -8.99 4.44
C ALA A 11 -21.20 -8.93 3.80
N TYR A 12 -20.29 -8.09 4.31
CA TYR A 12 -18.89 -8.10 3.86
C TYR A 12 -18.20 -9.42 4.19
N ALA A 13 -18.29 -9.88 5.44
CA ALA A 13 -17.64 -11.12 5.84
C ALA A 13 -18.20 -12.32 5.05
N GLN A 14 -19.53 -12.37 4.91
CA GLN A 14 -20.20 -13.39 4.10
C GLN A 14 -19.75 -13.37 2.64
N LEU A 15 -19.70 -12.18 2.01
CA LEU A 15 -19.23 -12.03 0.64
C LEU A 15 -17.79 -12.51 0.47
N MET A 16 -16.89 -12.15 1.39
CA MET A 16 -15.49 -12.53 1.28
C MET A 16 -15.26 -14.03 1.50
N ASP A 17 -15.99 -14.66 2.43
CA ASP A 17 -15.98 -16.12 2.61
C ASP A 17 -16.55 -16.83 1.36
N GLN A 18 -17.58 -16.27 0.73
CA GLN A 18 -18.12 -16.78 -0.52
C GLN A 18 -17.15 -16.63 -1.69
N VAL A 19 -16.39 -15.52 -1.76
CA VAL A 19 -15.32 -15.32 -2.75
C VAL A 19 -14.23 -16.38 -2.58
N GLU A 20 -13.78 -16.60 -1.35
CA GLU A 20 -12.82 -17.68 -1.04
C GLU A 20 -13.37 -19.03 -1.48
N SER A 21 -14.62 -19.36 -1.11
CA SER A 21 -15.25 -20.61 -1.52
C SER A 21 -15.46 -20.72 -3.04
N PHE A 22 -15.73 -19.62 -3.74
CA PHE A 22 -15.86 -19.59 -5.20
C PHE A 22 -14.53 -19.98 -5.84
N VAL A 23 -13.42 -19.44 -5.35
CA VAL A 23 -12.10 -19.77 -5.88
C VAL A 23 -11.67 -21.18 -5.45
N ASP A 24 -11.93 -21.59 -4.22
CA ASP A 24 -11.48 -22.87 -3.69
C ASP A 24 -12.26 -24.06 -4.26
N LYS A 25 -13.59 -23.93 -4.29
CA LYS A 25 -14.53 -24.97 -4.72
C LYS A 25 -15.57 -24.35 -5.67
N PRO A 26 -15.17 -23.98 -6.90
CA PRO A 26 -16.07 -23.30 -7.82
C PRO A 26 -17.26 -24.18 -8.25
N GLY A 27 -17.06 -25.49 -8.37
CA GLY A 27 -18.10 -26.43 -8.83
C GLY A 27 -18.57 -26.07 -10.24
N ASP A 28 -19.88 -26.09 -10.46
CA ASP A 28 -20.48 -25.74 -11.76
C ASP A 28 -20.31 -24.26 -12.13
N ARG A 29 -19.89 -23.41 -11.18
CA ARG A 29 -19.55 -22.00 -11.44
C ARG A 29 -18.19 -21.84 -12.11
N ASP A 30 -17.38 -22.91 -12.20
CA ASP A 30 -16.14 -22.90 -13.00
C ASP A 30 -16.48 -23.07 -14.48
N VAL A 31 -17.07 -22.02 -15.06
CA VAL A 31 -17.47 -21.98 -16.46
C VAL A 31 -16.26 -21.71 -17.37
N PRO A 32 -16.30 -22.08 -18.66
CA PRO A 32 -15.30 -21.67 -19.64
C PRO A 32 -15.19 -20.15 -19.73
N VAL A 33 -13.99 -19.64 -20.02
CA VAL A 33 -13.75 -18.20 -20.20
C VAL A 33 -14.68 -17.59 -21.24
N SER A 34 -15.00 -18.33 -22.31
CA SER A 34 -15.92 -17.86 -23.36
C SER A 34 -17.35 -17.58 -22.90
N GLU A 35 -17.79 -18.11 -21.76
CA GLU A 35 -19.09 -17.77 -21.16
C GLU A 35 -19.06 -16.43 -20.41
N VAL A 36 -17.88 -15.96 -20.02
CA VAL A 36 -17.68 -14.71 -19.27
C VAL A 36 -17.13 -13.60 -20.16
N PHE A 37 -16.00 -13.86 -20.82
CA PHE A 37 -15.38 -12.98 -21.81
C PHE A 37 -15.68 -13.54 -23.20
N THR A 38 -16.74 -13.05 -23.85
CA THR A 38 -17.26 -13.68 -25.06
C THR A 38 -16.37 -13.46 -26.28
N GLN A 39 -16.62 -14.24 -27.35
CA GLN A 39 -15.97 -14.05 -28.65
C GLN A 39 -16.13 -12.61 -29.18
N GLN A 40 -17.30 -11.99 -28.98
CA GLN A 40 -17.54 -10.60 -29.37
C GLN A 40 -16.62 -9.63 -28.63
N LEU A 41 -16.48 -9.79 -27.30
CA LEU A 41 -15.60 -8.92 -26.50
C LEU A 41 -14.14 -9.07 -26.92
N PHE A 42 -13.73 -10.31 -27.23
CA PHE A 42 -12.40 -10.55 -27.79
C PHE A 42 -12.20 -9.88 -29.16
N GLU A 43 -13.18 -9.96 -30.06
CA GLU A 43 -13.10 -9.32 -31.38
C GLU A 43 -13.00 -7.81 -31.29
N GLU A 44 -13.76 -7.19 -30.39
CA GLU A 44 -13.67 -5.77 -30.08
C GLU A 44 -12.28 -5.41 -29.51
N LEU A 45 -11.78 -6.19 -28.55
CA LEU A 45 -10.43 -6.02 -27.99
C LEU A 45 -9.35 -6.11 -29.07
N ALA A 46 -9.39 -7.14 -29.90
CA ALA A 46 -8.45 -7.34 -31.00
C ALA A 46 -8.54 -6.19 -32.02
N GLY A 47 -9.74 -5.64 -32.25
CA GLY A 47 -9.96 -4.44 -33.04
C GLY A 47 -9.21 -3.22 -32.47
N TYR A 48 -9.33 -2.97 -31.16
CA TYR A 48 -8.57 -1.92 -30.49
C TYR A 48 -7.05 -2.14 -30.58
N MET A 49 -6.57 -3.36 -30.33
CA MET A 49 -5.14 -3.69 -30.44
C MET A 49 -4.59 -3.44 -31.86
N LYS A 50 -5.36 -3.78 -32.90
CA LYS A 50 -5.00 -3.52 -34.30
C LYS A 50 -5.00 -2.02 -34.62
N ALA A 51 -5.99 -1.28 -34.12
CA ALA A 51 -6.05 0.18 -34.28
C ALA A 51 -4.86 0.89 -33.60
N GLU A 52 -4.37 0.35 -32.47
CA GLU A 52 -3.13 0.81 -31.82
C GLU A 52 -1.84 0.42 -32.58
N GLY A 53 -1.94 -0.38 -33.64
CA GLY A 53 -0.78 -0.87 -34.40
C GLY A 53 0.07 -1.89 -33.64
N TRP A 54 -0.49 -2.55 -32.62
CA TRP A 54 0.23 -3.58 -31.86
C TRP A 54 0.56 -4.77 -32.76
N GLN A 55 1.80 -5.23 -32.66
CA GLN A 55 2.29 -6.38 -33.42
C GLN A 55 1.83 -7.69 -32.77
N GLY A 56 1.68 -8.75 -33.56
CA GLY A 56 1.40 -10.10 -33.04
C GLY A 56 -0.04 -10.34 -32.57
N VAL A 57 -1.01 -9.49 -32.94
CA VAL A 57 -2.43 -9.69 -32.58
C VAL A 57 -3.00 -11.00 -33.14
N ASP A 58 -2.52 -11.45 -34.31
CA ASP A 58 -2.92 -12.74 -34.87
C ASP A 58 -2.44 -13.91 -34.00
N LYS A 59 -1.24 -13.80 -33.41
CA LYS A 59 -0.74 -14.81 -32.45
C LYS A 59 -1.56 -14.82 -31.17
N VAL A 60 -1.95 -13.65 -30.68
CA VAL A 60 -2.85 -13.52 -29.52
C VAL A 60 -4.24 -14.08 -29.84
N THR A 61 -4.68 -14.01 -31.08
CA THR A 61 -5.92 -14.66 -31.55
C THR A 61 -5.81 -16.18 -31.53
N GLU A 62 -4.63 -16.75 -31.84
CA GLU A 62 -4.39 -18.18 -31.65
C GLU A 62 -4.43 -18.57 -30.18
N LEU A 63 -3.75 -17.81 -29.31
CA LEU A 63 -3.76 -18.05 -27.86
C LEU A 63 -5.16 -17.91 -27.26
N TRP A 64 -5.97 -16.98 -27.77
CA TRP A 64 -7.38 -16.84 -27.38
C TRP A 64 -8.18 -18.13 -27.62
N ARG A 65 -7.93 -18.87 -28.72
CA ARG A 65 -8.64 -20.13 -29.01
C ARG A 65 -8.41 -21.19 -27.93
N GLU A 66 -7.27 -21.16 -27.26
CA GLU A 66 -7.00 -22.02 -26.11
C GLU A 66 -7.62 -21.42 -24.83
N LEU A 67 -7.33 -20.15 -24.54
CA LEU A 67 -7.77 -19.47 -23.32
C LEU A 67 -9.30 -19.50 -23.15
N ARG A 68 -10.06 -19.37 -24.24
CA ARG A 68 -11.53 -19.32 -24.22
C ARG A 68 -12.20 -20.61 -23.75
N GLU A 69 -11.51 -21.74 -23.88
CA GLU A 69 -11.98 -23.06 -23.46
C GLU A 69 -11.54 -23.40 -22.02
N ARG A 70 -10.55 -22.68 -21.49
CA ARG A 70 -10.12 -22.84 -20.10
C ARG A 70 -11.23 -22.41 -19.15
N LYS A 71 -11.26 -22.99 -17.96
CA LYS A 71 -12.20 -22.61 -16.91
C LYS A 71 -11.72 -21.38 -16.14
N ILE A 72 -12.64 -20.48 -15.78
CA ILE A 72 -12.32 -19.17 -15.21
C ILE A 72 -11.54 -19.24 -13.89
N VAL A 73 -11.79 -20.24 -13.04
CA VAL A 73 -11.07 -20.43 -11.78
C VAL A 73 -9.91 -21.39 -11.96
N SER A 74 -10.18 -22.66 -12.31
CA SER A 74 -9.13 -23.68 -12.35
C SER A 74 -8.11 -23.50 -13.49
N GLY A 75 -8.52 -22.89 -14.60
CA GLY A 75 -7.67 -22.67 -15.79
C GLY A 75 -7.14 -21.25 -15.99
N VAL A 76 -7.60 -20.28 -15.18
CA VAL A 76 -7.12 -18.88 -15.24
C VAL A 76 -6.67 -18.39 -13.87
N LEU A 77 -7.57 -18.22 -12.90
CA LEU A 77 -7.19 -17.64 -11.59
C LEU A 77 -6.16 -18.49 -10.83
N LYS A 78 -6.31 -19.83 -10.85
CA LYS A 78 -5.41 -20.79 -10.20
C LYS A 78 -4.25 -21.25 -11.08
N ASP A 79 -4.17 -20.79 -12.32
CA ASP A 79 -3.11 -21.19 -13.23
C ASP A 79 -1.76 -20.60 -12.77
N LYS A 80 -0.88 -21.49 -12.30
CA LYS A 80 0.44 -21.13 -11.80
C LYS A 80 1.35 -20.58 -12.88
N GLU A 81 1.20 -21.03 -14.11
CA GLU A 81 2.01 -20.60 -15.25
C GLU A 81 1.62 -19.18 -15.66
N LEU A 82 0.32 -18.89 -15.82
CA LEU A 82 -0.15 -17.52 -16.09
C LEU A 82 0.29 -16.55 -14.99
N GLY A 83 0.22 -16.98 -13.72
CA GLY A 83 0.72 -16.20 -12.59
C GLY A 83 2.23 -15.93 -12.65
N ALA A 84 3.03 -16.96 -12.93
CA ALA A 84 4.48 -16.85 -13.04
C ALA A 84 4.93 -15.96 -14.20
N LYS A 85 4.18 -15.95 -15.31
CA LYS A 85 4.39 -15.10 -16.49
C LYS A 85 4.04 -13.63 -16.26
N ARG A 86 3.41 -13.29 -15.12
CA ARG A 86 2.99 -11.93 -14.74
C ARG A 86 1.98 -11.28 -15.70
N LEU A 87 1.31 -12.06 -16.56
CA LEU A 87 0.43 -11.53 -17.62
C LEU A 87 -0.75 -10.69 -17.10
N CYS A 88 -1.26 -10.96 -15.90
CA CYS A 88 -2.28 -10.10 -15.26
C CYS A 88 -1.64 -9.05 -14.33
N SER A 89 -0.69 -9.47 -13.49
CA SER A 89 -0.12 -8.59 -12.44
C SER A 89 0.81 -7.48 -12.95
N MET A 90 1.40 -7.63 -14.15
CA MET A 90 2.24 -6.60 -14.74
C MET A 90 1.42 -5.43 -15.29
N PRO A 91 0.41 -5.64 -16.15
CA PRO A 91 -0.44 -4.54 -16.61
C PRO A 91 -1.27 -3.93 -15.48
N ASP A 92 -1.69 -4.73 -14.48
CA ASP A 92 -2.32 -4.20 -13.26
C ASP A 92 -1.45 -3.13 -12.58
N ARG A 93 -0.15 -3.36 -12.41
CA ARG A 93 0.78 -2.39 -11.81
C ARG A 93 0.75 -1.02 -12.50
N PHE A 94 0.54 -0.98 -13.82
CA PHE A 94 0.58 0.26 -14.60
C PHE A 94 -0.77 0.92 -14.79
N THR A 95 -1.85 0.15 -14.74
CA THR A 95 -3.18 0.63 -15.14
C THR A 95 -4.21 0.63 -14.01
N ASN A 96 -3.94 -0.02 -12.87
CA ASN A 96 -4.91 -0.14 -11.79
C ASN A 96 -5.31 1.22 -11.19
N THR A 97 -4.32 2.01 -10.82
CA THR A 97 -4.48 3.38 -10.31
C THR A 97 -3.39 4.25 -10.95
N ILE A 98 -3.78 5.33 -11.60
CA ILE A 98 -2.87 6.23 -12.32
C ILE A 98 -2.90 7.60 -11.65
N ASN A 99 -1.76 8.06 -11.14
CA ASN A 99 -1.61 9.41 -10.61
C ASN A 99 -1.59 10.43 -11.76
N LEU A 100 -2.49 11.41 -11.70
CA LEU A 100 -2.62 12.46 -12.71
C LEU A 100 -1.79 13.68 -12.33
N ALA A 101 -1.44 14.49 -13.34
CA ALA A 101 -0.71 15.74 -13.14
C ALA A 101 -1.43 16.73 -12.22
N SER A 102 -2.76 16.65 -12.17
CA SER A 102 -3.60 17.44 -11.27
C SER A 102 -3.51 17.04 -9.79
N GLY A 103 -2.79 15.97 -9.46
CA GLY A 103 -2.75 15.39 -8.10
C GLY A 103 -3.95 14.51 -7.76
N SER A 104 -4.89 14.34 -8.69
CA SER A 104 -5.96 13.33 -8.58
C SER A 104 -5.53 11.98 -9.15
N MET A 105 -6.39 10.97 -9.05
CA MET A 105 -6.14 9.63 -9.58
C MET A 105 -7.21 9.21 -10.57
N ALA A 106 -6.81 8.50 -11.62
CA ALA A 106 -7.70 7.77 -12.51
C ALA A 106 -7.68 6.28 -12.14
N PHE A 107 -8.84 5.63 -12.15
CA PHE A 107 -9.00 4.24 -11.75
C PHE A 107 -9.55 3.41 -12.90
N ARG A 108 -8.83 2.35 -13.26
CA ARG A 108 -9.36 1.34 -14.19
C ARG A 108 -10.68 0.77 -13.65
N PRO A 109 -11.72 0.59 -14.48
CA PRO A 109 -12.93 -0.10 -14.05
C PRO A 109 -12.62 -1.55 -13.65
N THR A 110 -12.47 -1.80 -12.35
CA THR A 110 -12.20 -3.14 -11.81
C THR A 110 -12.71 -3.25 -10.36
N VAL A 111 -12.87 -4.49 -9.91
CA VAL A 111 -13.34 -4.85 -8.57
C VAL A 111 -12.34 -4.45 -7.47
N ILE A 112 -11.05 -4.38 -7.79
CA ILE A 112 -9.98 -4.41 -6.80
C ILE A 112 -9.47 -3.03 -6.33
N ASN A 113 -9.80 -1.94 -7.04
CA ASN A 113 -9.35 -0.57 -6.73
C ASN A 113 -10.49 0.36 -6.28
N HIS A 114 -10.27 1.68 -6.36
CA HIS A 114 -11.23 2.72 -5.96
C HIS A 114 -12.16 3.21 -7.08
N SER A 115 -12.24 2.53 -8.23
CA SER A 115 -13.20 2.84 -9.28
C SER A 115 -14.64 2.84 -8.75
N THR A 116 -15.45 3.81 -9.18
CA THR A 116 -16.88 3.88 -8.80
C THR A 116 -17.81 3.72 -9.99
N ASN A 117 -17.26 3.21 -11.09
CA ASN A 117 -17.99 2.73 -12.24
C ASN A 117 -19.00 1.67 -11.82
N SER A 118 -20.11 1.59 -12.56
CA SER A 118 -21.06 0.49 -12.38
C SER A 118 -20.44 -0.80 -12.90
N LEU A 119 -20.31 -1.79 -12.02
CA LEU A 119 -19.71 -3.10 -12.30
C LEU A 119 -20.74 -4.23 -12.17
N GLY A 120 -22.04 -3.93 -12.32
CA GLY A 120 -23.12 -4.88 -12.05
C GLY A 120 -23.17 -6.10 -12.98
N SER A 121 -22.52 -6.03 -14.14
CA SER A 121 -22.36 -7.14 -15.07
C SER A 121 -21.19 -6.91 -16.02
N VAL A 122 -20.70 -7.97 -16.67
CA VAL A 122 -19.66 -7.86 -17.71
C VAL A 122 -20.10 -6.93 -18.85
N ALA A 123 -21.37 -7.00 -19.26
CA ALA A 123 -21.92 -6.14 -20.32
C ALA A 123 -21.90 -4.66 -19.96
N GLN A 124 -22.14 -4.31 -18.69
CA GLN A 124 -22.03 -2.93 -18.21
C GLN A 124 -20.57 -2.50 -18.03
N TRP A 125 -19.71 -3.40 -17.56
CA TRP A 125 -18.29 -3.14 -17.30
C TRP A 125 -17.49 -2.90 -18.59
N TRP A 126 -17.65 -3.75 -19.60
CA TRP A 126 -16.82 -3.76 -20.80
C TRP A 126 -16.67 -2.40 -21.50
N PRO A 127 -17.74 -1.66 -21.86
CA PRO A 127 -17.58 -0.39 -22.56
C PRO A 127 -16.80 0.63 -21.72
N GLN A 128 -16.94 0.63 -20.40
CA GLN A 128 -16.21 1.53 -19.50
C GLN A 128 -14.73 1.14 -19.44
N TRP A 129 -14.44 -0.17 -19.38
CA TRP A 129 -13.07 -0.66 -19.36
C TRP A 129 -12.34 -0.36 -20.67
N ALA A 130 -12.99 -0.62 -21.82
CA ALA A 130 -12.41 -0.36 -23.13
C ALA A 130 -12.20 1.15 -23.38
N GLU A 131 -13.14 1.99 -22.94
CA GLU A 131 -13.01 3.45 -22.99
C GLU A 131 -11.78 3.93 -22.19
N PHE A 132 -11.67 3.49 -20.94
CA PHE A 132 -10.55 3.83 -20.07
C PHE A 132 -9.21 3.39 -20.68
N ILE A 133 -9.10 2.13 -21.14
CA ILE A 133 -7.82 1.59 -21.61
C ILE A 133 -7.38 2.22 -22.93
N PHE A 134 -8.28 2.37 -23.92
CA PHE A 134 -7.90 2.67 -25.31
C PHE A 134 -8.26 4.07 -25.80
N LYS A 135 -9.11 4.83 -25.10
CA LYS A 135 -9.61 6.12 -25.61
C LYS A 135 -9.34 7.28 -24.68
N GLU A 136 -9.45 7.08 -23.37
CA GLU A 136 -9.23 8.14 -22.39
C GLU A 136 -7.77 8.61 -22.38
N GLU A 137 -7.55 9.88 -22.71
CA GLU A 137 -6.22 10.51 -22.63
C GLU A 137 -6.01 11.17 -21.26
N LEU A 138 -5.13 10.56 -20.47
CA LEU A 138 -4.78 11.02 -19.13
C LEU A 138 -3.55 11.92 -19.18
N GLU A 139 -3.59 13.04 -18.45
CA GLU A 139 -2.41 13.88 -18.25
C GLU A 139 -1.63 13.41 -17.02
N VAL A 140 -0.41 12.93 -17.22
CA VAL A 140 0.47 12.39 -16.17
C VAL A 140 1.77 13.17 -16.09
N LYS A 141 2.39 13.27 -14.91
CA LYS A 141 3.72 13.88 -14.76
C LYS A 141 4.80 12.98 -15.41
N THR A 142 5.70 13.56 -16.16
CA THR A 142 6.85 12.88 -16.79
C THR A 142 8.17 13.48 -16.31
N GLY A 143 8.76 12.88 -15.27
CA GLY A 143 10.07 13.28 -14.76
C GLY A 143 10.02 14.31 -13.63
N LYS A 144 11.19 14.87 -13.29
CA LYS A 144 11.42 15.64 -12.05
C LYS A 144 11.13 17.15 -12.16
N ASN A 145 10.91 17.68 -13.36
CA ASN A 145 10.79 19.13 -13.60
C ASN A 145 9.32 19.61 -13.73
N GLY A 146 8.34 18.77 -13.40
CA GLY A 146 6.93 19.12 -13.53
C GLY A 146 6.36 19.00 -14.95
N ASP A 147 7.14 18.49 -15.91
CA ASP A 147 6.67 18.21 -17.26
C ASP A 147 5.50 17.22 -17.23
N THR A 148 4.52 17.41 -18.13
CA THR A 148 3.37 16.51 -18.25
C THR A 148 3.29 15.91 -19.65
N LYS A 149 2.65 14.73 -19.74
CA LYS A 149 2.35 14.07 -21.01
C LYS A 149 0.91 13.56 -20.98
N ARG A 150 0.21 13.76 -22.09
CA ARG A 150 -1.08 13.09 -22.35
C ARG A 150 -0.80 11.70 -22.89
N ILE A 151 -1.33 10.68 -22.21
CA ILE A 151 -1.10 9.27 -22.51
C ILE A 151 -2.39 8.47 -22.27
N ARG A 152 -2.67 7.49 -23.12
CA ARG A 152 -3.75 6.52 -22.89
C ARG A 152 -3.21 5.34 -22.08
N PRO A 153 -3.98 4.73 -21.16
CA PRO A 153 -3.48 3.63 -20.33
C PRO A 153 -2.89 2.45 -21.13
N CYS A 154 -3.43 2.13 -22.31
CA CYS A 154 -2.85 1.11 -23.19
C CYS A 154 -1.39 1.41 -23.59
N GLN A 155 -1.00 2.67 -23.68
CA GLN A 155 0.35 3.12 -24.02
C GLN A 155 1.32 3.06 -22.82
N MET A 156 0.82 2.81 -21.61
CA MET A 156 1.63 2.57 -20.41
C MET A 156 2.06 1.11 -20.28
N LEU A 157 1.48 0.21 -21.08
CA LEU A 157 1.87 -1.20 -21.10
C LEU A 157 3.28 -1.36 -21.68
N THR A 158 4.08 -2.18 -21.03
CA THR A 158 5.47 -2.42 -21.40
C THR A 158 5.70 -3.89 -21.70
N THR A 159 6.64 -4.18 -22.59
CA THR A 159 7.07 -5.54 -22.91
C THR A 159 7.51 -6.26 -21.63
N ILE A 160 6.95 -7.45 -21.39
CA ILE A 160 7.41 -8.36 -20.34
C ILE A 160 8.64 -9.05 -20.90
N LYS A 161 9.82 -8.78 -20.32
CA LYS A 161 11.10 -9.32 -20.81
C LYS A 161 11.42 -10.66 -20.15
N LYS A 162 11.73 -11.70 -20.95
CA LYS A 162 12.13 -13.04 -20.48
C LYS A 162 13.36 -12.99 -19.59
N ALA A 163 14.30 -12.09 -19.91
CA ALA A 163 15.49 -11.86 -19.09
C ALA A 163 15.18 -11.49 -17.63
N LYS A 164 14.04 -10.85 -17.38
CA LYS A 164 13.57 -10.50 -16.03
C LYS A 164 12.54 -11.50 -15.49
N TYR A 165 11.73 -12.07 -16.37
CA TYR A 165 10.66 -13.01 -16.05
C TYR A 165 10.83 -14.29 -16.86
N PRO A 166 11.66 -15.26 -16.40
CA PRO A 166 12.06 -16.41 -17.21
C PRO A 166 10.93 -17.41 -17.51
N ALA A 167 9.75 -17.21 -16.93
CA ALA A 167 8.58 -18.07 -17.15
C ALA A 167 7.90 -17.83 -18.52
N ILE A 168 8.13 -16.69 -19.17
CA ILE A 168 7.60 -16.45 -20.52
C ILE A 168 8.54 -17.02 -21.60
N THR A 169 7.99 -17.45 -22.72
CA THR A 169 8.77 -17.83 -23.91
C THR A 169 9.24 -16.61 -24.70
N GLU A 170 10.12 -16.81 -25.69
CA GLU A 170 10.54 -15.74 -26.60
C GLU A 170 9.39 -15.26 -27.49
N GLU A 171 8.53 -16.18 -27.90
CA GLU A 171 7.32 -15.88 -28.64
C GLU A 171 6.35 -15.05 -27.80
N GLU A 172 6.18 -15.39 -26.52
CA GLU A 172 5.34 -14.63 -25.59
C GLU A 172 5.93 -13.24 -25.30
N GLU A 173 7.24 -13.09 -25.18
CA GLU A 173 7.90 -11.78 -25.04
C GLU A 173 7.54 -10.87 -26.23
N ALA A 174 7.66 -11.41 -27.45
CA ALA A 174 7.39 -10.69 -28.70
C ALA A 174 5.95 -10.17 -28.81
N VAL A 175 4.99 -10.85 -28.17
CA VAL A 175 3.56 -10.47 -28.18
C VAL A 175 3.03 -10.07 -26.80
N SER A 176 3.93 -9.78 -25.85
CA SER A 176 3.55 -9.62 -24.44
C SER A 176 2.64 -8.43 -24.16
N VAL A 177 2.67 -7.37 -24.98
CA VAL A 177 1.77 -6.21 -24.83
C VAL A 177 0.31 -6.56 -25.14
N PRO A 178 -0.04 -7.07 -26.33
CA PRO A 178 -1.41 -7.52 -26.58
C PRO A 178 -1.81 -8.72 -25.70
N LEU A 179 -0.89 -9.64 -25.39
CA LEU A 179 -1.19 -10.80 -24.54
C LEU A 179 -1.52 -10.40 -23.09
N GLN A 180 -0.73 -9.53 -22.47
CA GLN A 180 -1.01 -9.09 -21.09
C GLN A 180 -2.32 -8.28 -21.03
N CYS A 181 -2.65 -7.52 -22.06
CA CYS A 181 -3.92 -6.79 -22.14
C CYS A 181 -5.12 -7.75 -22.24
N LEU A 182 -5.03 -8.82 -23.03
CA LEU A 182 -6.05 -9.88 -23.07
C LEU A 182 -6.22 -10.56 -21.70
N CYS A 183 -5.11 -10.98 -21.06
CA CYS A 183 -5.17 -11.63 -19.76
C CYS A 183 -5.75 -10.70 -18.68
N LEU A 184 -5.43 -9.41 -18.72
CA LEU A 184 -5.98 -8.41 -17.81
C LEU A 184 -7.49 -8.23 -17.99
N ALA A 185 -7.97 -8.16 -19.23
CA ALA A 185 -9.40 -8.05 -19.55
C ALA A 185 -10.17 -9.29 -19.07
N ILE A 186 -9.64 -10.50 -19.33
CA ILE A 186 -10.23 -11.75 -18.84
C ILE A 186 -10.27 -11.75 -17.30
N PHE A 187 -9.18 -11.38 -16.64
CA PHE A 187 -9.11 -11.33 -15.18
C PHE A 187 -10.18 -10.41 -14.58
N ASP A 188 -10.29 -9.17 -15.05
CA ASP A 188 -11.30 -8.23 -14.56
C ASP A 188 -12.73 -8.73 -14.84
N ALA A 189 -12.98 -9.28 -16.04
CA ALA A 189 -14.29 -9.84 -16.40
C ALA A 189 -14.68 -11.00 -15.48
N VAL A 190 -13.73 -11.87 -15.12
CA VAL A 190 -13.94 -12.96 -14.17
C VAL A 190 -14.27 -12.42 -12.78
N LEU A 191 -13.60 -11.38 -12.30
CA LEU A 191 -13.93 -10.78 -11.00
C LEU A 191 -15.33 -10.15 -10.99
N VAL A 192 -15.69 -9.43 -12.07
CA VAL A 192 -17.03 -8.84 -12.23
C VAL A 192 -18.10 -9.94 -12.25
N HIS A 193 -17.90 -10.99 -13.04
CA HIS A 193 -18.81 -12.14 -13.10
C HIS A 193 -18.95 -12.83 -11.74
N MET A 194 -17.84 -13.10 -11.06
CA MET A 194 -17.85 -13.74 -9.75
C MET A 194 -18.68 -12.92 -8.74
N LEU A 195 -18.49 -11.61 -8.67
CA LEU A 195 -19.27 -10.78 -7.73
C LEU A 195 -20.74 -10.63 -8.15
N GLN A 196 -21.05 -10.64 -9.45
CA GLN A 196 -22.42 -10.70 -9.94
C GLN A 196 -23.12 -12.00 -9.53
N VAL A 197 -22.42 -13.14 -9.57
CA VAL A 197 -22.97 -14.43 -9.13
C VAL A 197 -23.17 -14.48 -7.61
N LEU A 198 -22.23 -13.92 -6.84
CA LEU A 198 -22.26 -13.98 -5.37
C LEU A 198 -23.20 -12.94 -4.74
N SER A 199 -23.41 -11.80 -5.39
CA SER A 199 -24.33 -10.74 -4.95
C SER A 199 -25.13 -10.22 -6.16
N PRO A 200 -26.13 -11.00 -6.61
CA PRO A 200 -26.94 -10.67 -7.79
C PRO A 200 -27.83 -9.43 -7.61
N ASP A 201 -28.08 -9.04 -6.35
CA ASP A 201 -28.73 -7.78 -5.98
C ASP A 201 -27.80 -6.56 -6.11
N GLY A 202 -26.51 -6.77 -6.35
CA GLY A 202 -25.50 -5.72 -6.47
C GLY A 202 -25.04 -5.12 -5.14
N HIS A 203 -25.42 -5.67 -3.98
CA HIS A 203 -25.03 -5.16 -2.66
C HIS A 203 -23.51 -5.04 -2.49
N TRP A 204 -22.73 -5.94 -3.11
CA TRP A 204 -21.27 -5.87 -3.10
C TRP A 204 -20.69 -4.52 -3.59
N GLN A 205 -21.38 -3.82 -4.50
CA GLN A 205 -20.93 -2.50 -4.97
C GLN A 205 -21.10 -1.43 -3.89
N GLN A 206 -22.10 -1.57 -3.01
CA GLN A 206 -22.29 -0.69 -1.86
C GLN A 206 -21.18 -0.92 -0.82
N ILE A 207 -20.85 -2.19 -0.55
CA ILE A 207 -19.71 -2.58 0.30
C ILE A 207 -18.39 -2.05 -0.27
N LYS A 208 -18.17 -2.17 -1.58
CA LYS A 208 -16.98 -1.59 -2.24
C LYS A 208 -16.98 -0.06 -2.09
N SER A 209 -18.12 0.59 -2.25
CA SER A 209 -18.25 2.05 -2.13
C SER A 209 -17.93 2.54 -0.72
N SER A 210 -18.43 1.89 0.33
CA SER A 210 -18.11 2.25 1.73
C SER A 210 -16.62 2.11 2.04
N ILE A 211 -15.97 1.06 1.52
CA ILE A 211 -14.52 0.88 1.61
C ILE A 211 -13.79 2.04 0.92
N CYS A 212 -14.15 2.37 -0.32
CA CYS A 212 -13.53 3.46 -1.07
C CYS A 212 -13.75 4.82 -0.39
N GLU A 213 -14.93 5.02 0.19
CA GLU A 213 -15.25 6.22 0.95
C GLU A 213 -14.32 6.39 2.15
N ALA A 214 -14.09 5.33 2.92
CA ALA A 214 -13.25 5.37 4.11
C ALA A 214 -11.75 5.43 3.80
N THR A 215 -11.24 4.54 2.95
CA THR A 215 -9.79 4.36 2.76
C THR A 215 -9.19 5.25 1.69
N PHE A 216 -10.02 5.94 0.89
CA PHE A 216 -9.55 6.83 -0.17
C PHE A 216 -10.15 8.24 -0.03
N ARG A 217 -11.47 8.41 -0.24
CA ARG A 217 -12.08 9.74 -0.32
C ARG A 217 -12.03 10.53 0.99
N ARG A 218 -12.29 9.86 2.11
CA ARG A 218 -12.24 10.45 3.46
C ARG A 218 -10.93 10.14 4.19
N LYS A 219 -9.94 9.52 3.54
CA LYS A 219 -8.67 9.13 4.18
C LYS A 219 -8.07 10.30 4.94
N ASN A 220 -7.84 11.44 4.28
CA ASN A 220 -7.25 12.62 4.92
C ASN A 220 -8.12 13.19 6.05
N ALA A 221 -9.44 13.23 5.87
CA ALA A 221 -10.34 13.73 6.91
C ALA A 221 -10.38 12.81 8.14
N LEU A 222 -10.37 11.49 7.94
CA LEU A 222 -10.30 10.50 9.01
C LEU A 222 -8.95 10.54 9.72
N THR A 223 -7.84 10.58 8.96
CA THR A 223 -6.49 10.74 9.52
C THR A 223 -6.39 12.03 10.32
N SER A 224 -6.89 13.16 9.80
CA SER A 224 -6.92 14.41 10.55
C SER A 224 -7.72 14.28 11.84
N ARG A 225 -8.93 13.70 11.80
CA ARG A 225 -9.74 13.47 13.01
C ARG A 225 -8.97 12.67 14.06
N ILE A 226 -8.26 11.62 13.65
CA ILE A 226 -7.42 10.81 14.53
C ILE A 226 -6.27 11.65 15.09
N LEU A 227 -5.51 12.37 14.25
CA LEU A 227 -4.39 13.19 14.74
C LEU A 227 -4.85 14.29 15.72
N HIS A 228 -6.05 14.85 15.54
CA HIS A 228 -6.60 15.82 16.47
C HIS A 228 -6.86 15.23 17.87
N SER A 229 -7.17 13.93 18.00
CA SER A 229 -7.28 13.29 19.31
C SER A 229 -5.94 13.10 20.03
N TYR A 230 -4.83 13.34 19.34
CA TYR A 230 -3.46 13.33 19.87
C TYR A 230 -2.79 14.71 19.76
N SER A 231 -3.58 15.78 19.63
CA SER A 231 -3.08 17.14 19.41
C SER A 231 -2.31 17.75 20.59
N ASP A 232 -2.37 17.11 21.75
CA ASP A 232 -1.61 17.44 22.95
C ASP A 232 -0.20 16.82 22.96
N ALA A 233 0.11 15.91 22.03
CA ALA A 233 1.44 15.34 21.89
C ALA A 233 2.47 16.43 21.57
N ALA A 234 3.62 16.37 22.24
CA ALA A 234 4.72 17.31 21.98
C ALA A 234 5.36 17.09 20.60
N VAL A 235 5.38 15.84 20.13
CA VAL A 235 5.95 15.39 18.87
C VAL A 235 4.98 14.40 18.22
N ILE A 236 4.67 14.59 16.95
CA ILE A 236 3.95 13.62 16.12
C ILE A 236 4.83 13.31 14.90
N CYS A 237 5.07 12.02 14.67
CA CYS A 237 5.76 11.53 13.49
C CYS A 237 4.76 10.84 12.56
N LEU A 238 4.79 11.18 11.27
CA LEU A 238 3.97 10.55 10.23
C LEU A 238 4.88 9.94 9.18
N GLN A 239 4.42 8.86 8.58
CA GLN A 239 5.04 8.16 7.45
C GLN A 239 4.00 8.00 6.32
N GLU A 240 4.48 7.77 5.10
CA GLU A 240 3.64 7.61 3.89
C GLU A 240 2.57 8.69 3.68
N ALA A 241 2.83 9.93 4.10
CA ALA A 241 1.92 11.05 3.87
C ALA A 241 2.05 11.54 2.42
N SER A 242 0.92 11.84 1.77
CA SER A 242 0.96 12.53 0.48
C SER A 242 1.40 13.99 0.66
N ALA A 243 2.02 14.55 -0.37
CA ALA A 243 2.40 15.95 -0.45
C ALA A 243 1.20 16.87 -0.14
N ALA A 244 0.05 16.59 -0.75
CA ALA A 244 -1.18 17.34 -0.52
C ALA A 244 -1.64 17.31 0.96
N TYR A 245 -1.46 16.17 1.63
CA TYR A 245 -1.79 16.06 3.04
C TYR A 245 -0.82 16.84 3.92
N ILE A 246 0.49 16.81 3.61
CA ILE A 246 1.49 17.62 4.30
C ILE A 246 1.17 19.11 4.19
N GLU A 247 0.80 19.61 3.00
CA GLU A 247 0.40 21.02 2.84
C GLU A 247 -0.84 21.38 3.68
N SER A 248 -1.75 20.42 3.88
CA SER A 248 -2.88 20.63 4.79
C SER A 248 -2.44 20.71 6.25
N LEU A 249 -1.47 19.89 6.66
CA LEU A 249 -0.93 19.88 8.02
C LEU A 249 -0.12 21.14 8.34
N ARG A 250 0.58 21.73 7.37
CA ARG A 250 1.31 23.02 7.55
C ARG A 250 0.39 24.17 7.99
N LYS A 251 -0.92 24.04 7.77
CA LYS A 251 -1.94 25.02 8.22
C LYS A 251 -2.40 24.77 9.66
N TRP A 252 -1.94 23.70 10.32
CA TRP A 252 -2.32 23.37 11.69
C TRP A 252 -1.76 24.41 12.67
N PRO A 253 -2.60 25.22 13.35
CA PRO A 253 -2.11 26.35 14.15
C PRO A 253 -1.21 25.98 15.32
N THR A 254 -1.36 24.78 15.89
CA THR A 254 -0.70 24.38 17.15
C THR A 254 0.67 23.73 16.97
N HIS A 255 1.06 23.40 15.73
CA HIS A 255 2.30 22.68 15.47
C HIS A 255 3.18 23.39 14.43
N HIS A 256 4.48 23.25 14.56
CA HIS A 256 5.44 23.43 13.47
C HIS A 256 5.52 22.13 12.67
N VAL A 257 5.48 22.19 11.34
CA VAL A 257 5.46 20.99 10.48
C VAL A 257 6.70 20.96 9.59
N TYR A 258 7.44 19.86 9.67
CA TYR A 258 8.68 19.62 8.93
C TYR A 258 8.54 18.37 8.08
N ALA A 259 8.83 18.49 6.78
CA ALA A 259 8.85 17.37 5.84
C ALA A 259 9.63 17.77 4.58
N LYS A 260 10.40 16.83 4.03
CA LYS A 260 11.04 16.97 2.72
C LYS A 260 10.24 16.18 1.69
N VAL A 261 9.44 16.90 0.90
CA VAL A 261 8.44 16.29 0.02
C VAL A 261 9.07 15.75 -1.27
N ASP A 262 8.86 14.47 -1.54
CA ASP A 262 9.03 13.83 -2.84
C ASP A 262 7.67 13.76 -3.56
N GLU A 263 7.46 14.65 -4.53
CA GLU A 263 6.24 14.69 -5.35
C GLU A 263 6.15 13.53 -6.37
N GLN A 264 7.24 12.81 -6.63
CA GLN A 264 7.26 11.73 -7.61
C GLN A 264 6.72 10.43 -6.99
N ARG A 265 7.22 10.07 -5.80
CA ARG A 265 6.71 8.92 -5.05
C ARG A 265 5.43 9.23 -4.30
N ASP A 266 5.25 10.49 -3.89
CA ASP A 266 4.12 10.96 -3.07
C ASP A 266 3.94 10.16 -1.77
N GLN A 267 5.06 9.70 -1.19
CA GLN A 267 5.16 9.00 0.09
C GLN A 267 6.19 9.73 0.94
N ASN A 268 5.73 10.37 2.03
CA ASN A 268 6.57 11.30 2.77
C ASN A 268 6.46 11.13 4.28
N SER A 269 7.59 11.25 4.96
CA SER A 269 7.72 11.37 6.39
C SER A 269 7.58 12.82 6.83
N ALA A 270 6.91 13.05 7.96
CA ALA A 270 6.74 14.36 8.55
C ALA A 270 6.96 14.33 10.07
N VAL A 271 7.52 15.41 10.61
CA VAL A 271 7.61 15.69 12.05
C VAL A 271 6.77 16.92 12.34
N LEU A 272 5.85 16.80 13.28
CA LEU A 272 5.06 17.92 13.81
C LEU A 272 5.46 18.16 15.26
N LEU A 273 5.87 19.39 15.56
CA LEU A 273 6.29 19.80 16.91
C LEU A 273 5.28 20.76 17.50
N SER A 274 4.77 20.45 18.69
CA SER A 274 3.86 21.35 19.40
C SER A 274 4.54 22.69 19.67
N LYS A 275 3.90 23.79 19.26
CA LYS A 275 4.41 25.16 19.52
C LYS A 275 4.49 25.49 21.00
N ALA A 276 3.70 24.81 21.83
CA ALA A 276 3.77 24.97 23.28
C ALA A 276 5.02 24.31 23.87
N ALA A 277 5.45 23.17 23.30
CA ALA A 277 6.63 22.43 23.77
C ALA A 277 7.93 22.91 23.09
N PHE A 278 7.84 23.40 21.85
CA PHE A 278 8.97 23.82 21.01
C PHE A 278 8.67 25.18 20.36
N PRO A 279 8.60 26.28 21.13
CA PRO A 279 8.13 27.58 20.65
C PRO A 279 8.99 28.22 19.54
N SER A 280 10.27 27.87 19.52
CA SER A 280 11.23 28.37 18.52
C SER A 280 11.23 27.54 17.22
N GLY A 281 10.45 26.47 17.15
CA GLY A 281 10.55 25.48 16.08
C GLY A 281 11.86 24.69 16.13
N ALA A 282 12.37 24.32 14.97
CA ALA A 282 13.50 23.43 14.78
C ALA A 282 14.35 23.80 13.56
N GLN A 283 15.63 23.42 13.61
CA GLN A 283 16.55 23.40 12.48
C GLN A 283 16.43 22.06 11.75
N GLU A 284 16.26 22.06 10.43
CA GLU A 284 16.28 20.83 9.65
C GLU A 284 17.72 20.28 9.53
N LEU A 285 17.88 18.97 9.76
CA LEU A 285 19.14 18.22 9.70
C LEU A 285 19.05 16.96 8.82
N THR A 286 18.03 16.87 7.95
CA THR A 286 17.80 15.69 7.10
C THR A 286 19.02 15.35 6.25
N GLU A 287 19.64 16.35 5.62
CA GLU A 287 20.84 16.16 4.78
C GLU A 287 22.06 15.72 5.57
N ASP A 288 22.20 16.18 6.82
CA ASP A 288 23.29 15.75 7.70
C ASP A 288 23.16 14.26 8.03
N VAL A 289 21.93 13.79 8.30
CA VAL A 289 21.66 12.37 8.53
C VAL A 289 21.88 11.56 7.27
N ILE A 290 21.39 12.02 6.11
CA ILE A 290 21.60 11.34 4.82
C ILE A 290 23.10 11.24 4.51
N SER A 291 23.87 12.29 4.76
CA SER A 291 25.33 12.31 4.53
C SER A 291 26.08 11.36 5.46
N ALA A 292 25.52 11.03 6.62
CA ALA A 292 26.08 10.08 7.58
C ALA A 292 25.67 8.61 7.33
N LEU A 293 24.76 8.36 6.39
CA LEU A 293 24.29 7.02 6.04
C LEU A 293 25.41 6.15 5.47
N THR A 294 25.40 4.89 5.87
CA THR A 294 26.26 3.84 5.32
C THR A 294 25.43 2.57 5.15
N GLY A 295 25.48 1.94 3.98
CA GLY A 295 24.72 0.72 3.69
C GLY A 295 23.54 0.97 2.77
N THR A 296 22.38 0.42 3.09
CA THR A 296 21.15 0.54 2.30
C THR A 296 20.75 2.00 2.13
N PRO A 297 20.51 2.48 0.89
CA PRO A 297 20.10 3.86 0.66
C PRO A 297 18.69 4.10 1.20
N VAL A 298 18.42 5.37 1.55
CA VAL A 298 17.09 5.86 1.90
C VAL A 298 16.55 6.62 0.70
N GLU A 299 15.34 6.29 0.29
CA GLU A 299 14.69 6.96 -0.82
C GLU A 299 14.16 8.34 -0.39
N ALA A 300 14.01 9.25 -1.36
CA ALA A 300 13.48 10.58 -1.07
C ALA A 300 12.06 10.50 -0.48
N GLY A 301 11.76 11.36 0.49
CA GLY A 301 10.51 11.37 1.23
C GLY A 301 10.50 10.48 2.48
N ASP A 302 11.31 9.41 2.56
CA ASP A 302 11.18 8.44 3.66
C ASP A 302 11.76 8.93 5.00
N LEU A 303 12.58 9.99 5.02
CA LEU A 303 13.22 10.53 6.23
C LEU A 303 13.05 12.05 6.32
N VAL A 304 12.73 12.52 7.52
CA VAL A 304 12.95 13.90 7.94
C VAL A 304 13.59 13.90 9.33
N ALA A 305 14.60 14.74 9.54
CA ALA A 305 15.24 14.91 10.83
C ALA A 305 15.40 16.40 11.15
N VAL A 306 15.13 16.78 12.40
CA VAL A 306 15.20 18.15 12.88
C VAL A 306 15.82 18.23 14.27
N ARG A 307 16.49 19.33 14.57
CA ARG A 307 16.96 19.65 15.93
C ARG A 307 16.10 20.75 16.51
N ALA A 308 15.49 20.48 17.66
CA ALA A 308 14.58 21.41 18.33
C ALA A 308 14.95 21.57 19.81
N GLU A 309 14.75 22.77 20.34
CA GLU A 309 14.88 23.03 21.78
C GLU A 309 13.51 23.02 22.43
N HIS A 310 13.33 22.13 23.41
CA HIS A 310 12.14 22.06 24.24
C HIS A 310 12.11 23.20 25.25
N VAL A 311 10.93 23.64 25.69
CA VAL A 311 10.75 24.71 26.72
C VAL A 311 11.50 24.48 28.04
N SER A 312 11.94 23.24 28.30
CA SER A 312 12.83 22.93 29.44
C SER A 312 14.30 23.31 29.20
N GLY A 313 14.65 23.90 28.05
CA GLY A 313 16.03 24.21 27.63
C GLY A 313 16.81 23.00 27.10
N LYS A 314 16.14 21.87 26.86
CA LYS A 314 16.78 20.62 26.41
C LYS A 314 16.64 20.46 24.90
N SER A 315 17.74 20.16 24.21
CA SER A 315 17.78 20.00 22.77
C SER A 315 17.68 18.53 22.35
N TYR A 316 16.82 18.24 21.37
CA TYR A 316 16.57 16.90 20.85
C TYR A 316 16.82 16.83 19.34
N LEU A 317 17.37 15.71 18.88
CA LEU A 317 17.38 15.30 17.47
C LEU A 317 16.12 14.45 17.22
N ILE A 318 15.12 15.06 16.59
CA ILE A 318 13.81 14.46 16.36
C ILE A 318 13.70 14.02 14.90
N ALA A 319 13.24 12.79 14.66
CA ALA A 319 13.06 12.30 13.29
C ALA A 319 11.75 11.53 13.08
N SER A 320 11.31 11.49 11.82
CA SER A 320 10.31 10.54 11.33
C SER A 320 10.92 9.74 10.18
N PHE A 321 10.80 8.42 10.25
CA PHE A 321 11.38 7.52 9.25
C PHE A 321 10.41 6.42 8.81
N HIS A 322 10.41 6.16 7.51
CA HIS A 322 9.71 5.04 6.86
C HIS A 322 10.74 4.06 6.30
N GLY A 323 10.84 2.88 6.91
CA GLY A 323 11.73 1.81 6.48
C GLY A 323 11.32 1.26 5.13
N ASP A 324 12.30 0.78 4.35
CA ASP A 324 12.00 -0.01 3.15
C ASP A 324 11.19 -1.25 3.54
N THR A 325 10.48 -1.85 2.58
CA THR A 325 9.60 -3.00 2.83
C THR A 325 10.27 -4.14 3.60
N ASN A 326 11.59 -4.31 3.46
CA ASN A 326 12.34 -5.38 4.10
C ASN A 326 13.01 -4.96 5.42
N GLY A 327 12.91 -3.69 5.81
CA GLY A 327 13.49 -3.08 7.01
C GLY A 327 15.02 -2.91 6.98
N GLN A 328 15.67 -3.11 5.84
CA GLN A 328 17.12 -3.13 5.70
C GLN A 328 17.78 -1.75 5.82
N ALA A 329 17.03 -0.67 5.65
CA ALA A 329 17.46 0.72 5.82
C ALA A 329 17.35 1.19 7.29
N THR A 330 16.63 0.48 8.15
CA THR A 330 16.37 0.88 9.54
C THR A 330 17.65 0.98 10.37
N ALA A 331 18.50 -0.04 10.36
CA ALA A 331 19.78 0.01 11.10
C ALA A 331 20.73 1.11 10.56
N PRO A 332 20.95 1.24 9.24
CA PRO A 332 21.68 2.39 8.67
C PRO A 332 21.19 3.75 9.18
N VAL A 333 19.88 3.98 9.22
CA VAL A 333 19.29 5.25 9.68
C VAL A 333 19.53 5.48 11.18
N LEU A 334 19.35 4.47 12.02
CA LEU A 334 19.65 4.59 13.46
C LEU A 334 21.11 4.96 13.71
N ARG A 335 22.04 4.30 13.01
CA ARG A 335 23.48 4.61 13.10
C ARG A 335 23.78 6.04 12.64
N ALA A 336 23.13 6.50 11.57
CA ALA A 336 23.32 7.86 11.06
C ALA A 336 22.79 8.92 12.05
N LEU A 337 21.59 8.72 12.63
CA LEU A 337 21.04 9.59 13.68
C LEU A 337 21.98 9.65 14.90
N HIS A 338 22.48 8.49 15.34
CA HIS A 338 23.44 8.42 16.44
C HIS A 338 24.74 9.19 16.13
N LYS A 339 25.27 9.10 14.90
CA LYS A 339 26.48 9.82 14.47
C LYS A 339 26.30 11.34 14.40
N VAL A 340 25.14 11.81 13.91
CA VAL A 340 24.82 13.26 13.90
C VAL A 340 24.77 13.83 15.32
N GLY A 341 24.42 12.97 16.28
CA GLY A 341 24.56 13.25 17.71
C GLY A 341 23.47 14.16 18.27
N GLY A 342 23.49 14.27 19.61
CA GLY A 342 22.41 14.86 20.39
C GLY A 342 21.46 13.81 20.94
N GLU A 343 20.36 14.27 21.52
CA GLU A 343 19.38 13.38 22.16
C GLU A 343 18.31 12.96 21.17
N VAL A 344 18.46 11.75 20.64
CA VAL A 344 17.61 11.12 19.63
C VAL A 344 16.23 10.82 20.19
N LEU A 345 15.21 11.20 19.43
CA LEU A 345 13.81 10.79 19.56
C LEU A 345 13.23 10.59 18.16
N VAL A 346 12.92 9.36 17.77
CA VAL A 346 12.45 9.07 16.42
C VAL A 346 11.21 8.19 16.46
N GLY A 347 10.17 8.60 15.76
CA GLY A 347 9.03 7.75 15.42
C GLY A 347 9.29 7.11 14.06
N MET A 348 9.13 5.79 13.96
CA MET A 348 9.39 5.08 12.73
C MET A 348 8.41 3.95 12.46
N ASP A 349 8.05 3.78 11.20
CA ASP A 349 7.78 2.45 10.66
C ASP A 349 9.14 1.83 10.34
N ALA A 350 9.62 0.95 11.19
CA ALA A 350 10.90 0.28 11.03
C ALA A 350 10.85 -0.91 10.06
N ASN A 351 9.65 -1.30 9.61
CA ASN A 351 9.39 -2.50 8.81
C ASN A 351 10.09 -3.75 9.38
N THR A 352 10.04 -3.94 10.71
CA THR A 352 10.63 -5.12 11.36
C THR A 352 9.69 -6.32 11.38
N TYR A 353 10.25 -7.52 11.44
CA TYR A 353 9.52 -8.77 11.38
C TYR A 353 9.71 -9.60 12.66
N LEU A 354 8.67 -10.29 13.13
CA LEU A 354 8.80 -11.20 14.29
C LEU A 354 9.88 -12.26 14.05
N THR A 355 9.92 -12.80 12.84
CA THR A 355 10.95 -13.75 12.37
C THR A 355 11.73 -13.11 11.24
N GLY A 356 12.96 -12.69 11.53
CA GLY A 356 13.88 -12.18 10.51
C GLY A 356 14.39 -13.29 9.57
N SER A 357 15.00 -12.88 8.47
CA SER A 357 15.66 -13.75 7.50
C SER A 357 16.82 -13.01 6.83
N SER A 358 17.48 -13.63 5.84
CA SER A 358 18.50 -12.93 5.03
C SER A 358 17.93 -11.75 4.22
N THR A 359 16.60 -11.69 4.07
CA THR A 359 15.92 -10.62 3.33
C THR A 359 15.00 -9.77 4.19
N LEU A 360 14.66 -10.20 5.41
CA LEU A 360 13.71 -9.52 6.29
C LEU A 360 14.40 -9.13 7.60
N TYR A 361 14.34 -7.85 7.97
CA TYR A 361 14.99 -7.37 9.18
C TYR A 361 14.19 -7.78 10.43
N GLY A 362 14.79 -8.61 11.28
CA GLY A 362 14.12 -9.15 12.47
C GLY A 362 14.01 -8.14 13.60
N VAL A 363 12.89 -8.10 14.31
CA VAL A 363 12.67 -7.17 15.43
C VAL A 363 13.70 -7.36 16.55
N GLN A 364 14.17 -8.58 16.79
CA GLN A 364 15.22 -8.83 17.80
C GLN A 364 16.58 -8.28 17.37
N GLU A 365 16.88 -8.28 16.08
CA GLU A 365 18.08 -7.66 15.52
C GLU A 365 18.00 -6.13 15.64
N PHE A 366 16.84 -5.56 15.34
CA PHE A 366 16.53 -4.14 15.54
C PHE A 366 16.71 -3.69 17.00
N LEU A 367 16.18 -4.44 17.97
CA LEU A 367 16.36 -4.14 19.39
C LEU A 367 17.84 -4.25 19.80
N GLY A 368 18.56 -5.24 19.25
CA GLY A 368 20.01 -5.36 19.43
C GLY A 368 20.78 -4.14 18.93
N GLU A 369 20.43 -3.64 17.75
CA GLU A 369 21.02 -2.43 17.18
C GLU A 369 20.73 -1.20 18.05
N CYS A 370 19.49 -1.04 18.52
CA CYS A 370 19.13 0.03 19.45
C CYS A 370 20.02 0.01 20.69
N ARG A 371 20.17 -1.15 21.34
CA ARG A 371 21.03 -1.29 22.54
C ARG A 371 22.49 -0.96 22.23
N GLY A 372 23.02 -1.43 21.10
CA GLY A 372 24.39 -1.16 20.68
C GLY A 372 24.69 0.33 20.50
N LEU A 373 23.67 1.12 20.16
CA LEU A 373 23.75 2.58 20.00
C LEU A 373 23.36 3.37 21.25
N GLY A 374 23.10 2.70 22.38
CA GLY A 374 22.60 3.35 23.60
C GLY A 374 21.21 3.95 23.42
N LEU A 375 20.39 3.33 22.56
CA LEU A 375 18.98 3.66 22.32
C LEU A 375 18.08 2.54 22.87
N ARG A 376 16.79 2.83 22.97
CA ARG A 376 15.75 1.84 23.29
C ARG A 376 14.46 2.14 22.53
N SER A 377 13.69 1.10 22.27
CA SER A 377 12.30 1.25 21.82
C SER A 377 11.37 1.59 22.99
N CYS A 378 10.21 2.19 22.69
CA CYS A 378 9.11 2.37 23.63
C CYS A 378 8.52 1.04 24.12
N TRP A 379 8.62 -0.02 23.30
CA TRP A 379 8.13 -1.34 23.66
C TRP A 379 9.04 -2.03 24.69
N PRO A 380 8.46 -2.76 25.65
CA PRO A 380 9.21 -3.74 26.43
C PRO A 380 9.82 -4.82 25.53
N GLU A 381 11.10 -5.14 25.72
CA GLU A 381 11.89 -6.00 24.82
C GLU A 381 11.65 -7.52 25.00
N GLU A 382 10.68 -7.92 25.83
CA GLU A 382 10.47 -9.32 26.20
C GLU A 382 9.83 -10.14 25.07
N ASP A 383 8.59 -9.81 24.73
CA ASP A 383 7.77 -10.55 23.75
C ASP A 383 7.11 -9.58 22.78
N MET A 384 7.77 -9.39 21.65
CA MET A 384 7.32 -8.47 20.60
C MET A 384 6.04 -8.93 19.89
N SER A 385 5.60 -10.19 20.07
CA SER A 385 4.31 -10.65 19.53
C SER A 385 3.09 -9.98 20.20
N LYS A 386 3.30 -9.28 21.32
CA LYS A 386 2.26 -8.48 22.00
C LYS A 386 2.13 -7.06 21.41
N TYR A 387 3.12 -6.60 20.66
CA TYR A 387 3.22 -5.23 20.16
C TYR A 387 3.09 -5.15 18.65
N LEU A 388 2.28 -6.04 18.06
CA LEU A 388 1.93 -6.02 16.66
C LEU A 388 1.22 -4.72 16.31
N THR A 389 1.71 -4.05 15.28
CA THR A 389 1.18 -2.77 14.80
C THR A 389 0.63 -2.89 13.39
N THR A 390 1.01 -3.94 12.65
CA THR A 390 0.32 -4.34 11.42
C THR A 390 -0.53 -5.58 11.62
N CYS A 391 -1.65 -5.61 10.92
CA CYS A 391 -2.44 -6.81 10.71
C CYS A 391 -3.14 -6.66 9.36
N ASN A 392 -2.45 -7.02 8.29
CA ASN A 392 -3.01 -6.96 6.95
C ASN A 392 -2.92 -8.35 6.30
N ALA A 393 -3.87 -8.67 5.44
CA ALA A 393 -3.89 -9.94 4.72
C ALA A 393 -4.54 -9.70 3.37
N ARG A 394 -4.05 -10.38 2.33
CA ARG A 394 -4.62 -10.24 0.99
C ARG A 394 -5.77 -11.19 0.78
N THR A 395 -6.78 -10.75 0.04
CA THR A 395 -7.96 -11.54 -0.31
C THR A 395 -7.72 -12.34 -1.58
N PHE A 396 -8.73 -13.11 -2.00
CA PHE A 396 -8.72 -13.82 -3.29
C PHE A 396 -9.09 -12.89 -4.47
N LEU A 397 -9.43 -11.63 -4.22
CA LEU A 397 -9.66 -10.59 -5.24
C LEU A 397 -8.34 -9.88 -5.57
N GLN A 398 -7.41 -10.58 -6.24
CA GLN A 398 -6.11 -10.00 -6.61
C GLN A 398 -5.49 -10.69 -7.83
N PRO A 399 -4.64 -10.01 -8.61
CA PRO A 399 -3.99 -10.58 -9.78
C PRO A 399 -2.89 -11.59 -9.45
N GLN A 400 -2.45 -11.68 -8.19
CA GLN A 400 -1.44 -12.62 -7.70
C GLN A 400 -2.04 -13.58 -6.69
N LEU A 401 -2.87 -14.53 -7.16
CA LEU A 401 -3.63 -15.42 -6.27
C LEU A 401 -2.76 -16.22 -5.29
N ASN A 402 -1.51 -16.50 -5.64
CA ASN A 402 -0.56 -17.18 -4.76
C ASN A 402 -0.22 -16.40 -3.48
N LYS A 403 -0.58 -15.10 -3.40
CA LYS A 403 -0.45 -14.28 -2.20
C LYS A 403 -1.75 -14.16 -1.40
N ALA A 404 -2.85 -14.77 -1.86
CA ALA A 404 -4.12 -14.73 -1.15
C ALA A 404 -4.03 -15.52 0.16
N VAL A 405 -4.69 -14.99 1.19
CA VAL A 405 -4.71 -15.58 2.53
C VAL A 405 -6.14 -15.96 2.87
N PRO A 406 -6.41 -17.26 3.16
CA PRO A 406 -7.70 -17.72 3.67
C PRO A 406 -8.14 -16.93 4.90
N SER A 407 -9.44 -16.70 5.04
CA SER A 407 -10.05 -15.97 6.17
C SER A 407 -9.61 -16.57 7.51
N SER A 408 -9.57 -17.91 7.60
CA SER A 408 -9.12 -18.65 8.80
C SER A 408 -7.61 -18.53 9.12
N LYS A 409 -6.81 -17.99 8.19
CA LYS A 409 -5.34 -17.93 8.26
C LYS A 409 -4.80 -16.50 8.23
N LYS A 410 -5.66 -15.47 8.29
CA LYS A 410 -5.27 -14.05 8.24
C LYS A 410 -4.17 -13.68 9.24
N LEU A 411 -4.27 -14.19 10.47
CA LEU A 411 -3.31 -13.87 11.54
C LEU A 411 -2.01 -14.68 11.45
N GLU A 412 -2.03 -15.82 10.76
CA GLU A 412 -0.89 -16.73 10.63
C GLU A 412 -0.06 -16.41 9.38
N LYS A 413 -0.73 -16.01 8.28
CA LYS A 413 -0.13 -15.84 6.95
C LYS A 413 -0.22 -14.42 6.41
N GLY A 414 -0.89 -13.51 7.11
CA GLY A 414 -0.87 -12.08 6.83
C GLY A 414 0.45 -11.44 7.22
N ASP A 415 0.63 -10.17 6.88
CA ASP A 415 1.69 -9.36 7.47
C ASP A 415 1.19 -8.82 8.82
N VAL A 416 1.69 -9.50 9.86
CA VAL A 416 1.31 -9.35 11.26
C VAL A 416 2.59 -9.21 12.06
N ASN A 417 3.08 -7.97 12.18
CA ASN A 417 4.41 -7.69 12.70
C ASN A 417 4.45 -6.42 13.57
N PRO A 418 5.42 -6.31 14.50
CA PRO A 418 5.63 -5.13 15.34
C PRO A 418 6.48 -4.10 14.59
N LYS A 419 5.94 -3.54 13.50
CA LYS A 419 6.73 -2.71 12.57
C LYS A 419 7.02 -1.32 13.10
N ASP A 420 6.13 -0.78 13.92
CA ASP A 420 6.17 0.63 14.31
C ASP A 420 6.82 0.78 15.70
N HIS A 421 7.67 1.81 15.85
CA HIS A 421 8.42 2.06 17.07
C HIS A 421 8.60 3.56 17.34
N ILE A 422 8.63 3.93 18.62
CA ILE A 422 9.24 5.19 19.09
C ILE A 422 10.58 4.81 19.72
N VAL A 423 11.69 5.31 19.19
CA VAL A 423 13.04 5.03 19.67
C VAL A 423 13.66 6.30 20.24
N PHE A 424 14.32 6.18 21.38
CA PHE A 424 14.97 7.29 22.06
C PHE A 424 16.21 6.83 22.83
N ASN A 425 17.06 7.77 23.24
CA ASN A 425 18.25 7.47 24.03
C ASN A 425 17.91 6.73 25.34
N LEU A 426 18.68 5.70 25.64
CA LEU A 426 18.60 5.00 26.91
C LEU A 426 18.96 5.97 28.05
N GLY A 427 18.13 5.99 29.10
CA GLY A 427 18.33 6.89 30.24
C GLY A 427 17.77 8.29 30.04
N SER A 428 17.37 8.69 28.83
CA SER A 428 16.71 9.98 28.59
C SER A 428 15.29 10.04 29.13
N PHE A 429 14.57 8.94 28.96
CA PHE A 429 13.16 8.84 29.33
C PHE A 429 12.82 7.49 29.96
N GLU A 430 11.82 7.54 30.84
CA GLU A 430 11.06 6.40 31.32
C GLU A 430 9.68 6.40 30.63
N PRO A 431 9.31 5.35 29.87
CA PRO A 431 7.96 5.20 29.35
C PRO A 431 6.96 5.01 30.48
N VAL A 432 6.10 6.01 30.71
CA VAL A 432 5.02 5.94 31.72
C VAL A 432 3.82 5.19 31.17
N GLN A 433 3.52 5.44 29.90
CA GLN A 433 2.42 4.82 29.19
C GLN A 433 2.80 4.64 27.74
N VAL A 434 2.50 3.48 27.18
CA VAL A 434 2.63 3.21 25.74
C VAL A 434 1.35 2.51 25.29
N ILE A 435 0.71 3.02 24.25
CA ILE A 435 -0.51 2.47 23.69
C ILE A 435 -0.37 2.25 22.19
N LYS A 436 -1.15 1.29 21.69
CA LYS A 436 -1.46 1.15 20.26
C LYS A 436 -2.89 1.63 20.01
N ASP A 437 -3.19 2.12 18.81
CA ASP A 437 -4.54 2.52 18.40
C ASP A 437 -4.82 2.16 16.93
N ASN A 438 -5.86 1.37 16.69
CA ASN A 438 -6.40 1.07 15.35
C ASN A 438 -7.89 1.43 15.22
N THR A 439 -8.38 2.29 16.12
CA THR A 439 -9.77 2.77 16.19
C THR A 439 -9.89 4.29 16.05
N GLY A 440 -8.80 5.02 16.32
CA GLY A 440 -8.82 6.48 16.42
C GLY A 440 -9.44 6.99 17.71
N GLN A 441 -9.45 6.16 18.76
CA GLN A 441 -10.06 6.44 20.06
C GLN A 441 -9.13 6.03 21.22
N GLY A 442 -7.84 5.85 20.96
CA GLY A 442 -6.87 5.39 21.97
C GLY A 442 -7.06 3.92 22.36
N LYS A 443 -7.65 3.10 21.47
CA LYS A 443 -7.90 1.67 21.70
C LYS A 443 -7.36 0.84 20.56
N TYR A 444 -6.80 -0.31 20.90
CA TYR A 444 -6.37 -1.32 19.93
C TYR A 444 -7.26 -2.54 20.01
N ILE A 445 -7.88 -2.90 18.90
CA ILE A 445 -8.59 -4.17 18.74
C ILE A 445 -7.57 -5.17 18.21
N GLU A 446 -7.20 -6.14 19.03
CA GLU A 446 -6.28 -7.21 18.66
C GLU A 446 -6.94 -8.16 17.66
N ALA A 447 -6.11 -8.87 16.88
CA ALA A 447 -6.55 -9.97 16.01
C ALA A 447 -7.59 -9.60 14.92
N VAL A 448 -7.62 -8.34 14.48
CA VAL A 448 -8.46 -7.88 13.35
C VAL A 448 -7.61 -7.25 12.27
N CYS A 449 -7.96 -7.49 11.01
CA CYS A 449 -7.27 -6.84 9.89
C CYS A 449 -7.67 -5.36 9.81
N PHE A 450 -6.71 -4.47 9.53
CA PHE A 450 -6.98 -3.08 9.20
C PHE A 450 -6.30 -2.69 7.88
N PRO A 451 -6.85 -1.73 7.11
CA PRO A 451 -7.75 -0.65 7.54
C PRO A 451 -9.18 -1.06 7.91
N SER A 452 -9.89 -0.16 8.58
CA SER A 452 -11.32 -0.24 8.86
C SER A 452 -12.06 0.98 8.30
N LEU A 453 -13.39 0.98 8.38
CA LEU A 453 -14.18 2.16 7.98
C LEU A 453 -13.90 3.41 8.84
N ALA A 454 -13.39 3.24 10.05
CA ALA A 454 -13.09 4.32 10.99
C ALA A 454 -11.60 4.68 11.05
N PHE A 455 -10.74 3.78 10.59
CA PHE A 455 -9.28 3.86 10.71
C PHE A 455 -8.63 3.49 9.36
N PRO A 456 -8.16 4.48 8.57
CA PRO A 456 -7.87 4.29 7.15
C PRO A 456 -6.45 3.76 6.85
N SER A 457 -5.70 3.36 7.87
CA SER A 457 -4.33 2.85 7.77
C SER A 457 -4.29 1.34 8.00
N ASP A 458 -3.36 0.65 7.35
CA ASP A 458 -2.98 -0.73 7.60
C ASP A 458 -1.89 -0.88 8.68
N HIS A 459 -1.45 0.24 9.24
CA HIS A 459 -0.60 0.36 10.44
C HIS A 459 -1.37 1.01 11.59
N GLY A 460 -1.30 0.39 12.77
CA GLY A 460 -1.80 0.95 14.02
C GLY A 460 -0.91 2.08 14.53
N LEU A 461 -1.52 3.13 15.05
CA LEU A 461 -0.80 4.25 15.66
C LEU A 461 -0.17 3.82 16.99
N ILE A 462 0.99 4.40 17.31
CA ILE A 462 1.63 4.29 18.62
C ILE A 462 1.64 5.66 19.28
N ALA A 463 1.27 5.71 20.56
CA ALA A 463 1.47 6.89 21.40
C ALA A 463 2.20 6.49 22.68
N ALA A 464 3.15 7.31 23.09
CA ALA A 464 3.90 7.11 24.32
C ALA A 464 3.96 8.41 25.14
N VAL A 465 3.69 8.29 26.45
CA VAL A 465 3.98 9.33 27.43
C VAL A 465 5.35 9.02 28.02
N LEU A 466 6.32 9.87 27.69
CA LEU A 466 7.71 9.72 28.09
C LEU A 466 8.02 10.72 29.21
N LYS A 467 8.39 10.21 30.39
CA LYS A 467 8.84 11.04 31.51
C LYS A 467 10.36 11.20 31.42
N PRO A 468 10.90 12.43 31.44
CA PRO A 468 12.34 12.63 31.50
C PRO A 468 12.92 11.97 32.74
N SER A 469 14.03 11.25 32.61
CA SER A 469 14.75 10.74 33.78
C SER A 469 15.24 11.91 34.61
N ALA A 470 15.10 11.82 35.93
CA ALA A 470 15.78 12.75 36.83
C ALA A 470 17.29 12.56 36.65
N LEU A 471 18.01 13.65 36.38
CA LEU A 471 19.47 13.67 36.40
C LEU A 471 19.99 13.37 37.80
#